data_AF-A0A533VMP0-F1
#
_entry.id   AF-A0A533VMP0-F1
#
_cell.length_a   1.000
_cell.length_b   1.000
_cell.length_c   1.000
_cell.angle_alpha   90.00
_cell.angle_beta   90.00
_cell.angle_gamma   90.00
#
_symmetry.space_group_name_H-M   'P 1'
#
loop_
_entity.id
_entity.type
_entity.pdbx_description
1 polymer ?
#
loop_
_entity_poly.entity_id
_entity_poly.type
_entity_poly.pdbx_seq_one_letter_code
_entity_poly.pdbx_strand_id
1 'polypeptide(L)'
;MSFIKISFLTIDNVMLDPSKHVFVSGNCFSDKIIAKQIQSTLERSKIPTKNISEGLNLGIALTGDYLIRCTGSMITVFEIEVKSNSNFATKRIGEL
;
A
#
# COMPACT_ATOMS: atom_id res chain seq x y z
N MET A 1 -4.54 0.21 -40.91
CA MET A 1 -4.80 -0.39 -39.58
C MET A 1 -4.16 0.50 -38.53
N SER A 2 -4.93 1.38 -37.90
CA SER A 2 -4.43 2.21 -36.79
C SER A 2 -4.59 1.43 -35.49
N PHE A 3 -3.47 1.13 -34.84
CA PHE A 3 -3.48 0.61 -33.48
C PHE A 3 -3.79 1.77 -32.53
N ILE A 4 -4.95 1.71 -31.89
CA ILE A 4 -5.27 2.56 -30.74
C ILE A 4 -4.34 2.11 -29.62
N LYS A 5 -3.28 2.88 -29.37
CA LYS A 5 -2.45 2.74 -28.18
C LYS A 5 -3.30 3.23 -27.00
N ILE A 6 -3.97 2.29 -26.34
CA ILE A 6 -4.68 2.58 -25.08
C ILE A 6 -3.59 2.85 -24.05
N SER A 7 -3.27 4.13 -23.86
CA SER A 7 -2.50 4.60 -22.73
C SER A 7 -3.39 4.45 -21.49
N PHE A 8 -3.27 3.32 -20.79
CA PHE A 8 -3.72 3.22 -19.41
C PHE A 8 -2.81 4.12 -18.57
N LEU A 9 -3.15 5.40 -18.55
CA LEU A 9 -2.49 6.45 -17.78
C LEU A 9 -3.18 6.52 -16.42
N THR A 10 -2.79 5.63 -15.53
CA THR A 10 -2.88 5.85 -14.08
C THR A 10 -1.63 5.22 -13.47
N ILE A 11 -0.52 5.96 -13.55
CA ILE A 11 0.62 5.73 -12.67
C ILE A 11 0.50 6.81 -11.60
N ASP A 12 -0.36 6.60 -10.63
CA ASP A 12 -0.17 7.25 -9.34
C ASP A 12 1.09 6.60 -8.75
N ASN A 13 2.19 7.33 -8.89
CA ASN A 13 3.54 6.86 -8.66
C ASN A 13 3.82 6.89 -7.13
N VAL A 14 3.05 6.11 -6.37
CA VAL A 14 3.30 5.93 -4.94
C VAL A 14 4.57 5.11 -4.80
N MET A 15 5.69 5.80 -4.64
CA MET A 15 6.99 5.19 -4.38
C MET A 15 7.18 5.12 -2.87
N LEU A 16 7.11 3.91 -2.33
CA LEU A 16 7.26 3.68 -0.90
C LEU A 16 8.74 3.60 -0.53
N ASP A 17 9.10 4.13 0.63
CA ASP A 17 10.45 4.00 1.17
C ASP A 17 10.72 2.52 1.55
N PRO A 18 11.73 1.86 0.94
CA PRO A 18 12.05 0.45 1.18
C PRO A 18 12.49 0.13 2.61
N SER A 19 12.85 1.14 3.41
CA SER A 19 13.22 0.97 4.82
C SER A 19 12.00 0.83 5.75
N LYS A 20 10.80 1.18 5.29
CA LYS A 20 9.57 1.19 6.08
C LYS A 20 8.85 -0.15 6.08
N HIS A 21 8.00 -0.35 7.09
CA HIS A 21 7.04 -1.45 7.07
C HIS A 21 5.79 -1.08 6.26
N VAL A 22 5.22 -2.07 5.59
CA VAL A 22 3.95 -1.95 4.88
C VAL A 22 2.96 -2.96 5.43
N PHE A 23 1.88 -2.44 5.97
CA PHE A 23 0.74 -3.22 6.44
C PHE A 23 -0.32 -3.27 5.35
N VAL A 24 -0.74 -4.45 4.93
CA VAL A 24 -1.78 -4.63 3.92
C VAL A 24 -3.02 -5.19 4.59
N SER A 25 -4.16 -4.50 4.43
CA SER A 25 -5.42 -4.95 5.01
C SER A 25 -5.81 -6.32 4.45
N GLY A 26 -6.23 -7.25 5.31
CA GLY A 26 -6.54 -8.63 4.92
C GLY A 26 -7.55 -8.76 3.77
N ASN A 27 -8.52 -7.83 3.70
CA ASN A 27 -9.53 -7.79 2.64
C ASN A 27 -8.96 -7.50 1.24
N CYS A 28 -7.73 -6.96 1.15
CA CYS A 28 -7.03 -6.78 -0.13
C CYS A 28 -6.64 -8.11 -0.79
N PHE A 29 -6.44 -9.18 -0.01
CA PHE A 29 -6.01 -10.48 -0.52
C PHE A 29 -7.17 -11.31 -1.08
N SER A 30 -8.42 -10.90 -0.85
CA SER A 30 -9.61 -11.59 -1.36
C SER A 30 -9.78 -11.44 -2.89
N ASP A 31 -9.22 -10.39 -3.48
CA ASP A 31 -9.24 -10.15 -4.92
C ASP A 31 -7.84 -10.34 -5.52
N LYS A 32 -7.72 -11.27 -6.47
CA LYS A 32 -6.43 -11.62 -7.10
C LYS A 32 -5.83 -10.48 -7.92
N ILE A 33 -6.66 -9.62 -8.52
CA ILE A 33 -6.21 -8.48 -9.31
C ILE A 33 -5.62 -7.43 -8.38
N ILE A 34 -6.35 -7.11 -7.31
CA ILE A 34 -5.90 -6.16 -6.28
C ILE A 34 -4.61 -6.64 -5.62
N ALA A 35 -4.56 -7.91 -5.20
CA ALA A 35 -3.38 -8.50 -4.59
C ALA A 35 -2.14 -8.42 -5.52
N LYS A 36 -2.33 -8.70 -6.82
CA LYS A 36 -1.25 -8.60 -7.82
C LYS A 36 -0.80 -7.16 -8.05
N GLN A 37 -1.72 -6.20 -8.04
CA GLN A 37 -1.40 -4.78 -8.18
C GLN A 37 -0.58 -4.27 -6.99
N ILE A 38 -1.00 -4.61 -5.77
CA ILE A 38 -0.25 -4.31 -4.54
C ILE A 38 1.15 -4.92 -4.60
N GLN A 39 1.25 -6.22 -4.93
CA GLN A 39 2.54 -6.90 -5.06
C GLN A 39 3.45 -6.19 -6.08
N SER A 40 2.93 -5.82 -7.25
CA SER A 40 3.70 -5.13 -8.29
C SER A 40 4.24 -3.77 -7.82
N THR A 41 3.45 -3.03 -7.03
CA THR A 41 3.88 -1.75 -6.44
C THR A 41 4.96 -1.93 -5.37
N LEU A 42 4.82 -2.94 -4.51
CA LEU A 42 5.79 -3.25 -3.45
C LEU A 42 7.13 -3.70 -4.04
N GLU A 43 7.10 -4.53 -5.08
CA GLU A 43 8.29 -4.95 -5.84
C GLU A 43 8.96 -3.78 -6.54
N ARG A 44 8.18 -2.89 -7.19
CA ARG A 44 8.70 -1.67 -7.82
C ARG A 44 9.37 -0.73 -6.82
N SER A 45 8.79 -0.61 -5.63
CA SER A 45 9.34 0.17 -4.51
C SER A 45 10.48 -0.54 -3.77
N LYS A 46 10.83 -1.77 -4.17
CA LYS A 46 11.88 -2.61 -3.55
C LYS A 46 11.66 -2.86 -2.06
N ILE A 47 10.40 -2.95 -1.63
CA ILE A 47 10.05 -3.25 -0.24
C ILE A 47 10.46 -4.70 0.06
N PRO A 48 11.29 -4.95 1.08
CA PRO A 48 11.65 -6.31 1.48
C PRO A 48 10.41 -7.10 1.95
N THR A 49 10.30 -8.38 1.61
CA THR A 49 9.19 -9.24 2.06
C THR A 49 9.05 -9.29 3.58
N LYS A 50 10.16 -9.24 4.32
CA LYS A 50 10.17 -9.17 5.80
C LYS A 50 9.52 -7.91 6.38
N ASN A 51 9.40 -6.84 5.59
CA ASN A 51 8.78 -5.58 5.98
C ASN A 51 7.29 -5.51 5.59
N ILE A 52 6.74 -6.57 4.97
CA ILE A 52 5.34 -6.63 4.56
C ILE A 52 4.59 -7.48 5.59
N SER A 53 3.49 -6.96 6.11
CA SER A 53 2.64 -7.66 7.08
C SER A 53 1.18 -7.62 6.65
N GLU A 54 0.47 -8.72 6.85
CA GLU A 54 -0.98 -8.77 6.72
C GLU A 54 -1.62 -8.21 8.00
N GLY A 55 -2.53 -7.25 7.83
CA GLY A 55 -3.17 -6.54 8.94
C GLY A 55 -2.24 -5.55 9.63
N LEU A 56 -2.83 -4.54 10.28
CA LEU A 56 -2.07 -3.57 11.07
C LEU A 56 -1.72 -4.16 12.44
N ASN A 57 -0.43 -4.24 12.77
CA ASN A 57 0.04 -4.63 14.09
C ASN A 57 0.67 -3.42 14.81
N LEU A 58 -0.07 -2.85 15.76
CA LEU A 58 0.38 -1.68 16.55
C LEU A 58 1.58 -1.97 17.47
N GLY A 59 1.91 -3.24 17.72
CA GLY A 59 3.09 -3.61 18.51
C GLY A 59 4.41 -3.43 17.77
N ILE A 60 4.38 -3.35 16.42
CA ILE A 60 5.57 -3.17 15.58
C ILE A 60 5.48 -1.94 14.65
N ALA A 61 4.30 -1.37 14.46
CA ALA A 61 4.11 -0.20 13.62
C ALA A 61 4.84 1.03 14.19
N LEU A 62 5.51 1.77 13.31
CA LEU A 62 6.19 3.01 13.62
C LEU A 62 5.61 4.17 12.81
N THR A 63 5.82 5.40 13.30
CA THR A 63 5.48 6.60 12.52
C THR A 63 6.29 6.63 11.22
N GLY A 64 5.60 6.87 10.11
CA GLY A 64 6.15 6.84 8.76
C GLY A 64 6.07 5.47 8.07
N ASP A 65 5.55 4.43 8.73
CA ASP A 65 5.17 3.18 8.05
C ASP A 65 3.90 3.37 7.22
N TYR A 66 3.62 2.41 6.34
CA TYR A 66 2.52 2.50 5.40
C TYR A 66 1.39 1.52 5.72
N LEU A 67 0.15 1.94 5.52
CA LEU A 67 -1.04 1.11 5.57
C LEU A 67 -1.75 1.14 4.21
N ILE A 68 -1.90 -0.03 3.59
CA ILE A 68 -2.68 -0.23 2.37
C ILE A 68 -4.06 -0.76 2.75
N ARG A 69 -5.11 -0.06 2.30
CA ARG A 69 -6.51 -0.45 2.49
C ARG A 69 -7.19 -0.60 1.14
N CYS A 70 -8.02 -1.64 1.02
CA CYS A 70 -8.83 -1.88 -0.17
C CYS A 70 -10.31 -1.69 0.16
N THR A 71 -11.03 -0.94 -0.66
CA THR A 71 -12.48 -0.74 -0.53
C THR A 71 -13.11 -0.90 -1.91
N GLY A 72 -13.76 -2.04 -2.15
CA GLY A 72 -14.15 -2.43 -3.51
C GLY A 72 -12.91 -2.56 -4.40
N SER A 73 -12.88 -1.85 -5.53
CA SER A 73 -11.74 -1.79 -6.45
C SER A 73 -10.71 -0.70 -6.12
N MET A 74 -10.95 0.11 -5.09
CA MET A 74 -10.08 1.24 -4.75
C MET A 74 -9.00 0.80 -3.75
N ILE A 75 -7.73 1.03 -4.10
CA ILE A 75 -6.57 0.72 -3.28
C ILE A 75 -5.96 2.03 -2.79
N THR A 76 -6.09 2.32 -1.50
CA THR A 76 -5.61 3.56 -0.91
C THR A 76 -4.41 3.31 -0.01
N VAL A 77 -3.40 4.16 -0.13
CA VAL A 77 -2.18 4.11 0.67
C VAL A 77 -2.19 5.24 1.69
N PHE A 78 -1.89 4.89 2.93
CA PHE A 78 -1.78 5.82 4.04
C PHE A 78 -0.39 5.73 4.68
N GLU A 79 0.12 6.87 5.13
CA GLU A 79 1.24 6.94 6.07
C GLU A 79 0.69 6.91 7.51
N ILE A 80 1.33 6.14 8.38
CA ILE A 80 0.95 5.94 9.78
C ILE A 80 1.63 6.98 10.66
N GLU A 81 0.87 7.55 11.59
CA GLU A 81 1.38 8.38 12.67
C GLU A 81 1.00 7.73 14.01
N VAL A 82 1.96 7.13 14.71
CA VAL A 82 1.75 6.51 16.01
C VAL A 82 1.78 7.58 17.10
N LYS A 83 0.78 7.57 17.98
CA LYS A 83 0.64 8.49 19.10
C LYS A 83 1.13 7.84 20.40
N SER A 84 1.53 8.66 21.36
CA SER A 84 2.04 8.22 22.67
C SER A 84 1.05 7.44 23.53
N ASN A 85 -0.25 7.44 23.20
CA ASN A 85 -1.31 6.73 23.90
C ASN A 85 -1.71 5.40 23.23
N SER A 86 -0.80 4.77 22.48
CA SER A 86 -1.05 3.54 21.71
C SER A 86 -2.16 3.63 20.66
N ASN A 87 -2.60 4.85 20.34
CA ASN A 87 -3.44 5.11 19.18
C ASN A 87 -2.57 5.44 17.96
N PHE A 88 -3.20 5.42 16.79
CA PHE A 88 -2.57 5.87 15.56
C PHE A 88 -3.52 6.79 14.79
N ALA A 89 -2.94 7.67 13.99
CA ALA A 89 -3.62 8.38 12.92
C ALA A 89 -3.05 7.89 11.58
N THR A 90 -3.79 8.16 10.52
CA THR A 90 -3.35 7.88 9.16
C THR A 90 -3.51 9.12 8.30
N LYS A 91 -2.53 9.34 7.43
CA LYS A 91 -2.58 10.38 6.40
C LYS A 91 -2.60 9.72 5.04
N ARG A 92 -3.63 9.97 4.23
CA ARG A 92 -3.69 9.46 2.85
C ARG A 92 -2.56 10.08 2.05
N ILE A 93 -1.78 9.24 1.37
CA ILE A 93 -0.64 9.68 0.54
C ILE A 93 -0.82 9.33 -0.94
N GLY A 94 -1.74 8.43 -1.29
CA GLY A 94 -2.04 8.13 -2.68
C GLY A 94 -2.99 6.94 -2.87
N GLU A 95 -3.11 6.54 -4.14
CA GLU A 95 -3.83 5.35 -4.60
C GLU A 95 -2.96 4.55 -5.56
N LEU A 96 -3.26 3.25 -5.72
CA LEU A 96 -2.52 2.35 -6.60
C LEU A 96 -3.29 2.04 -7.88
#